data_AF-A0A285BD97-F1
#
_entry.id   AF-A0A285BD97-F1
#
_cell.length_a   1.000
_cell.length_b   1.000
_cell.length_c   1.000
_cell.angle_alpha   90.00
_cell.angle_beta   90.00
_cell.angle_gamma   90.00
#
_symmetry.space_group_name_H-M   'P 1'
#
loop_
_entity.id
_entity.type
_entity.pdbx_description
1 polymer ?
#
loop_
_entity_poly.entity_id
_entity_poly.type
_entity_poly.pdbx_seq_one_letter_code
_entity_poly.pdbx_strand_id
1 'polypeptide(L)'
;MKRFISIIIIVMIAVSLIIFHYNEYLLSVSQTPSMDWSRDFKYGSKKYNKSTYIFTYNGKILTVLPEDNRIKLINIKDPREIETKYINVDGLKEADINNIKFYNGRLYFLKKNSLWSVNIDGGNLINYEINLNGYTIINNEIIAFNDSGVYLYKFENDRLTQTGNLQQIKNIREIDVKEINNKIYVALLTGINYDRFIYLLTYDGSKWDNLNPLHKLSISSFTDIENLRIAYDGGIYLFYNLTSKSDYKLNYFYFKNGVLDNSGDKSVVLNINRIGNVQNISSYDVLDDNRNVYLAASGNVVLSNFGNQPNESTEIIYSKWKDGKPIMSELATRTGTWASMPTLLKIQNDEYLTWIEAGGFERYDVYAASTNKVYKEILNNIRLVDKQYAVSTSIQRNAASLLLGLIFIIAGSLPAYGWFVVILLFEPKKFRNEAILSFYIGSIIYSISKYIFYPPQSIKINIHGFAFPYNFILMPLVFTVISFILTKIYFGGKKFNSNFAAFTFMLIIDAILTNLFYAPFVIR
;
A
#
# COMPACT_ATOMS: atom_id res chain seq x y z
N MET A 1 -53.22 7.85 12.17
CA MET A 1 -52.61 7.66 10.83
C MET A 1 -51.44 8.61 10.54
N LYS A 2 -51.60 9.94 10.54
CA LYS A 2 -50.52 10.90 10.19
C LYS A 2 -49.25 10.83 11.07
N ARG A 3 -49.40 10.66 12.39
CA ARG A 3 -48.27 10.47 13.32
C ARG A 3 -47.44 9.23 12.99
N PHE A 4 -48.11 8.12 12.72
CA PHE A 4 -47.50 6.84 12.35
C PHE A 4 -46.74 6.95 11.03
N ILE A 5 -47.32 7.64 10.04
CA ILE A 5 -46.67 7.92 8.75
C ILE A 5 -45.37 8.71 8.94
N SER A 6 -45.37 9.77 9.78
CA SER A 6 -44.16 10.55 10.04
C SER A 6 -43.05 9.71 10.66
N ILE A 7 -43.37 8.84 11.63
CA ILE A 7 -42.38 7.96 12.28
C ILE A 7 -41.81 6.97 11.26
N ILE A 8 -42.66 6.35 10.44
CA ILE A 8 -42.21 5.44 9.39
C ILE A 8 -41.25 6.13 8.43
N ILE A 9 -41.56 7.36 7.98
CA ILE A 9 -40.68 8.10 7.06
C ILE A 9 -39.31 8.36 7.70
N ILE A 10 -39.27 8.77 8.97
CA ILE A 10 -38.01 9.00 9.70
C ILE A 10 -37.18 7.71 9.74
N VAL A 11 -37.79 6.59 10.11
CA VAL A 11 -37.11 5.28 10.18
C VAL A 11 -36.61 4.87 8.80
N MET A 12 -37.41 5.03 7.74
CA MET A 12 -37.00 4.70 6.38
C MET A 12 -35.79 5.53 5.91
N ILE A 13 -35.77 6.84 6.18
CA ILE A 13 -34.64 7.71 5.80
C ILE A 13 -33.38 7.29 6.58
N ALA A 14 -33.51 7.07 7.89
CA ALA A 14 -32.38 6.66 8.73
C ALA A 14 -31.78 5.32 8.28
N VAL A 15 -32.62 4.32 8.02
CA VAL A 15 -32.19 3.01 7.51
C VAL A 15 -31.55 3.15 6.13
N SER A 16 -32.10 3.98 5.25
CA SER A 16 -31.54 4.22 3.91
C SER A 16 -30.13 4.83 3.99
N LEU A 17 -29.90 5.80 4.88
CA LEU A 17 -28.58 6.40 5.10
C LEU A 17 -27.57 5.37 5.65
N ILE A 18 -27.98 4.54 6.61
CA ILE A 18 -27.11 3.51 7.19
C ILE A 18 -26.73 2.47 6.13
N ILE A 19 -27.68 2.02 5.30
CA ILE A 19 -27.43 1.10 4.19
C ILE A 19 -26.51 1.75 3.16
N PHE A 20 -26.74 3.02 2.82
CA PHE A 20 -25.88 3.76 1.90
C PHE A 20 -24.44 3.83 2.42
N HIS A 21 -24.23 4.22 3.68
CA HIS A 21 -22.90 4.27 4.29
C HIS A 21 -22.24 2.91 4.35
N TYR A 22 -22.98 1.87 4.73
CA TYR A 22 -22.47 0.50 4.69
C TYR A 22 -21.96 0.12 3.30
N ASN A 23 -22.72 0.42 2.25
CA ASN A 23 -22.32 0.12 0.87
C ASN A 23 -21.08 0.94 0.46
N GLU A 24 -21.00 2.22 0.81
CA GLU A 24 -19.83 3.05 0.51
C GLU A 24 -18.57 2.56 1.27
N TYR A 25 -18.69 2.18 2.54
CA TYR A 25 -17.60 1.55 3.27
C TYR A 25 -17.18 0.24 2.62
N LEU A 26 -18.15 -0.61 2.27
CA LEU A 26 -17.89 -1.90 1.63
C LEU A 26 -17.12 -1.72 0.32
N LEU A 27 -17.60 -0.82 -0.54
CA LEU A 27 -16.93 -0.46 -1.78
C LEU A 27 -15.54 0.09 -1.53
N SER A 28 -15.34 0.93 -0.51
CA SER A 28 -14.04 1.52 -0.18
C SER A 28 -13.01 0.49 0.30
N VAL A 29 -13.42 -0.53 1.07
CA VAL A 29 -12.50 -1.54 1.61
C VAL A 29 -12.30 -2.73 0.68
N SER A 30 -13.24 -2.96 -0.25
CA SER A 30 -13.13 -3.99 -1.28
C SER A 30 -12.48 -3.49 -2.57
N GLN A 31 -11.95 -2.27 -2.61
CA GLN A 31 -11.30 -1.73 -3.81
C GLN A 31 -10.10 -2.59 -4.19
N THR A 32 -9.97 -2.85 -5.49
CA THR A 32 -8.74 -3.39 -6.06
C THR A 32 -7.68 -2.30 -6.11
N PRO A 33 -6.39 -2.65 -6.03
CA PRO A 33 -5.31 -1.66 -6.11
C PRO A 33 -5.29 -0.95 -7.48
N SER A 34 -5.52 -1.71 -8.56
CA SER A 34 -5.63 -1.22 -9.93
C SER A 34 -6.56 -2.11 -10.75
N MET A 35 -6.67 -1.83 -12.06
CA MET A 35 -7.40 -2.69 -12.98
C MET A 35 -6.63 -3.98 -13.29
N ASP A 36 -5.30 -3.93 -13.26
CA ASP A 36 -4.45 -5.03 -13.71
C ASP A 36 -4.13 -6.00 -12.58
N TRP A 37 -3.92 -5.51 -11.35
CA TRP A 37 -3.54 -6.32 -10.19
C TRP A 37 -4.73 -6.85 -9.40
N SER A 38 -4.59 -8.08 -8.90
CA SER A 38 -5.49 -8.64 -7.90
C SER A 38 -5.33 -7.95 -6.54
N ARG A 39 -6.32 -8.10 -5.65
CA ARG A 39 -6.12 -7.85 -4.22
C ARG A 39 -5.09 -8.80 -3.62
N ASP A 40 -4.61 -8.43 -2.43
CA ASP A 40 -3.60 -9.15 -1.66
C ASP A 40 -4.10 -10.51 -1.12
N PHE A 41 -3.15 -11.43 -1.00
CA PHE A 41 -3.35 -12.75 -0.43
C PHE A 41 -2.19 -13.14 0.49
N LYS A 42 -2.47 -13.31 1.78
CA LYS A 42 -1.51 -13.81 2.76
C LYS A 42 -1.35 -15.33 2.62
N TYR A 43 -0.12 -15.79 2.42
CA TYR A 43 0.18 -17.24 2.29
C TYR A 43 1.26 -17.74 3.27
N GLY A 44 1.92 -16.84 4.00
CA GLY A 44 2.99 -17.22 4.90
C GLY A 44 3.33 -16.16 5.95
N SER A 45 4.34 -16.46 6.75
CA SER A 45 4.94 -15.55 7.73
C SER A 45 6.39 -15.94 7.97
N LYS A 46 7.22 -14.98 8.39
CA LYS A 46 8.64 -15.19 8.74
C LYS A 46 9.09 -14.23 9.84
N LYS A 47 10.26 -14.46 10.43
CA LYS A 47 10.75 -13.67 11.58
C LYS A 47 11.51 -12.41 11.16
N TYR A 48 12.21 -12.45 10.03
CA TYR A 48 13.10 -11.38 9.62
C TYR A 48 12.58 -10.53 8.45
N ASN A 49 12.91 -9.23 8.49
CA ASN A 49 12.62 -8.25 7.44
C ASN A 49 13.57 -8.43 6.24
N LYS A 50 13.36 -9.49 5.47
CA LYS A 50 14.11 -9.79 4.24
C LYS A 50 13.14 -9.88 3.06
N SER A 51 13.59 -9.82 1.81
CA SER A 51 12.74 -10.15 0.66
C SER A 51 12.41 -11.65 0.63
N THR A 52 11.41 -12.03 -0.17
CA THR A 52 11.08 -13.43 -0.43
C THR A 52 11.55 -13.80 -1.82
N TYR A 53 12.29 -14.90 -1.93
CA TYR A 53 12.72 -15.37 -3.24
C TYR A 53 11.60 -16.16 -3.92
N ILE A 54 11.27 -15.80 -5.16
CA ILE A 54 10.22 -16.41 -5.97
C ILE A 54 10.81 -16.90 -7.30
N PHE A 55 10.39 -18.08 -7.76
CA PHE A 55 10.87 -18.68 -9.00
C PHE A 55 9.86 -19.68 -9.58
N THR A 56 10.13 -20.15 -10.80
CA THR A 56 9.33 -21.20 -11.46
C THR A 56 10.03 -22.55 -11.45
N TYR A 57 9.27 -23.62 -11.24
CA TYR A 57 9.77 -24.99 -11.39
C TYR A 57 8.61 -25.95 -11.71
N ASN A 58 8.77 -26.77 -12.75
CA ASN A 58 7.76 -27.76 -13.19
C ASN A 58 6.33 -27.18 -13.28
N GLY A 59 6.19 -25.98 -13.84
CA GLY A 59 4.90 -25.30 -14.01
C GLY A 59 4.27 -24.76 -12.72
N LYS A 60 4.97 -24.84 -11.58
CA LYS A 60 4.61 -24.23 -10.29
C LYS A 60 5.32 -22.89 -10.10
N ILE A 61 4.77 -22.08 -9.21
CA ILE A 61 5.33 -20.78 -8.81
C ILE A 61 5.66 -20.88 -7.34
N LEU A 62 6.95 -20.99 -7.03
CA LEU A 62 7.42 -21.33 -5.70
C LEU A 62 8.02 -20.11 -5.02
N THR A 63 7.58 -19.86 -3.79
CA THR A 63 8.26 -18.95 -2.87
C THR A 63 9.10 -19.74 -1.87
N VAL A 64 10.31 -19.27 -1.58
CA VAL A 64 11.19 -19.81 -0.53
C VAL A 64 11.04 -19.02 0.76
N LEU A 65 10.66 -19.71 1.83
CA LEU A 65 10.65 -19.19 3.20
C LEU A 65 11.54 -20.07 4.08
N PRO A 66 12.74 -19.61 4.45
CA PRO A 66 13.55 -20.33 5.42
C PRO A 66 12.92 -20.33 6.80
N GLU A 67 13.11 -21.43 7.51
CA GLU A 67 12.73 -21.60 8.91
C GLU A 67 13.88 -22.30 9.65
N ASP A 68 13.78 -22.38 10.98
CA ASP A 68 14.78 -23.10 11.77
C ASP A 68 14.75 -24.60 11.40
N ASN A 69 15.92 -25.15 11.04
CA ASN A 69 16.17 -26.52 10.56
C ASN A 69 15.47 -26.95 9.26
N ARG A 70 14.82 -26.04 8.52
CA ARG A 70 14.15 -26.40 7.26
C ARG A 70 13.95 -25.23 6.32
N ILE A 71 13.75 -25.52 5.04
CA ILE A 71 13.31 -24.55 4.04
C ILE A 71 11.88 -24.91 3.63
N LYS A 72 10.96 -23.96 3.78
CA LYS A 72 9.57 -24.09 3.35
C LYS A 72 9.43 -23.55 1.92
N LEU A 73 8.95 -24.38 1.02
CA LEU A 73 8.57 -24.02 -0.35
C LEU A 73 7.05 -23.96 -0.44
N ILE A 74 6.53 -22.85 -0.93
CA ILE A 74 5.08 -22.64 -1.06
C ILE A 74 4.74 -22.40 -2.52
N ASN A 75 3.86 -23.22 -3.08
CA ASN A 75 3.29 -22.99 -4.39
C ASN A 75 2.18 -21.94 -4.30
N ILE A 76 2.39 -20.81 -4.96
CA ILE A 76 1.46 -19.68 -4.99
C ILE A 76 0.85 -19.48 -6.39
N LYS A 77 0.78 -20.53 -7.21
CA LYS A 77 0.19 -20.40 -8.55
C LYS A 77 -1.31 -20.14 -8.52
N ASP A 78 -2.03 -20.75 -7.59
CA ASP A 78 -3.48 -20.60 -7.38
C ASP A 78 -3.74 -20.32 -5.89
N PRO A 79 -4.43 -19.22 -5.53
CA PRO A 79 -4.68 -18.89 -4.13
C PRO A 79 -5.68 -19.85 -3.43
N ARG A 80 -6.37 -20.73 -4.16
CA ARG A 80 -7.25 -21.79 -3.59
C ARG A 80 -6.49 -23.02 -3.13
N GLU A 81 -5.36 -23.30 -3.76
CA GLU A 81 -4.61 -24.55 -3.60
C GLU A 81 -3.16 -24.24 -3.24
N ILE A 82 -2.95 -23.78 -2.00
CA ILE A 82 -1.60 -23.58 -1.47
C ILE A 82 -0.99 -24.94 -1.15
N GLU A 83 -0.05 -25.38 -1.97
CA GLU A 83 0.77 -26.55 -1.67
C GLU A 83 2.04 -26.11 -0.93
N THR A 84 2.36 -26.78 0.17
CA THR A 84 3.59 -26.54 0.92
C THR A 84 4.47 -27.78 0.92
N LYS A 85 5.75 -27.60 0.62
CA LYS A 85 6.79 -28.63 0.75
C LYS A 85 7.85 -28.15 1.75
N TYR A 86 8.34 -29.08 2.56
CA TYR A 86 9.42 -28.80 3.50
C TYR A 86 10.67 -29.58 3.10
N ILE A 87 11.81 -28.88 3.09
CA ILE A 87 13.13 -29.47 2.89
C ILE A 87 13.86 -29.38 4.22
N ASN A 88 14.11 -30.52 4.85
CA ASN A 88 14.87 -30.56 6.11
C ASN A 88 16.33 -30.23 5.84
N VAL A 89 16.87 -29.29 6.63
CA VAL A 89 18.26 -28.85 6.56
C VAL A 89 18.73 -28.61 8.00
N ASP A 90 19.33 -29.63 8.61
CA ASP A 90 19.67 -29.57 10.03
C ASP A 90 20.69 -28.46 10.35
N GLY A 91 20.47 -27.79 11.49
CA GLY A 91 21.32 -26.68 11.95
C GLY A 91 21.19 -25.41 11.11
N LEU A 92 20.14 -25.30 10.30
CA LEU A 92 19.76 -24.08 9.60
C LEU A 92 19.09 -23.10 10.58
N LYS A 93 19.48 -21.83 10.55
CA LYS A 93 18.80 -20.74 11.28
C LYS A 93 18.36 -19.70 10.27
N GLU A 94 17.11 -19.23 10.35
CA GLU A 94 16.57 -18.24 9.40
C GLU A 94 17.44 -16.95 9.35
N ALA A 95 17.99 -16.53 10.48
CA ALA A 95 18.88 -15.37 10.60
C ALA A 95 20.14 -15.49 9.73
N ASP A 96 20.72 -16.68 9.68
CA ASP A 96 22.02 -16.97 9.09
C ASP A 96 21.96 -17.14 7.56
N ILE A 97 20.76 -17.20 6.99
CA ILE A 97 20.55 -17.39 5.55
C ILE A 97 20.34 -16.07 4.83
N ASN A 98 21.12 -15.86 3.78
CA ASN A 98 20.97 -14.77 2.84
C ASN A 98 21.15 -15.25 1.39
N ASN A 99 20.81 -14.39 0.42
CA ASN A 99 21.05 -14.57 -1.02
C ASN A 99 20.62 -15.95 -1.53
N ILE A 100 19.32 -16.25 -1.44
CA ILE A 100 18.78 -17.50 -1.98
C ILE A 100 18.58 -17.34 -3.49
N LYS A 101 19.04 -18.32 -4.27
CA LYS A 101 18.84 -18.39 -5.73
C LYS A 101 18.48 -19.82 -6.14
N PHE A 102 17.60 -19.96 -7.13
CA PHE A 102 17.27 -21.25 -7.72
C PHE A 102 18.06 -21.43 -9.02
N TYR A 103 18.68 -22.60 -9.18
CA TYR A 103 19.32 -22.98 -10.42
C TYR A 103 19.30 -24.50 -10.58
N ASN A 104 18.89 -24.97 -11.76
CA ASN A 104 18.93 -26.38 -12.18
C ASN A 104 18.46 -27.39 -11.11
N GLY A 105 17.27 -27.18 -10.53
CA GLY A 105 16.70 -28.09 -9.53
C GLY A 105 17.29 -27.96 -8.12
N ARG A 106 18.16 -26.98 -7.86
CA ARG A 106 18.78 -26.75 -6.55
C ARG A 106 18.54 -25.33 -6.07
N LEU A 107 18.42 -25.19 -4.76
CA LEU A 107 18.46 -23.90 -4.08
C LEU A 107 19.86 -23.67 -3.56
N TYR A 108 20.46 -22.58 -3.99
CA TYR A 108 21.74 -22.08 -3.51
C TYR A 108 21.46 -20.99 -2.48
N PHE A 109 22.28 -20.94 -1.42
CA PHE A 109 22.14 -19.92 -0.37
C PHE A 109 23.45 -19.75 0.39
N LEU A 110 23.63 -18.59 1.01
CA LEU A 110 24.73 -18.37 1.95
C LEU A 110 24.27 -18.73 3.36
N LYS A 111 25.07 -19.52 4.08
CA LYS A 111 24.92 -19.81 5.51
C LYS A 111 26.21 -19.38 6.20
N LYS A 112 26.16 -18.29 6.98
CA LYS A 112 27.35 -17.66 7.62
C LYS A 112 28.50 -17.44 6.63
N ASN A 113 28.20 -16.82 5.50
CA ASN A 113 29.13 -16.52 4.38
C ASN A 113 29.68 -17.74 3.63
N SER A 114 29.33 -18.97 4.01
CA SER A 114 29.67 -20.15 3.21
C SER A 114 28.58 -20.43 2.18
N LEU A 115 28.93 -20.85 0.97
CA LEU A 115 27.98 -21.23 -0.09
C LEU A 115 27.51 -22.67 0.08
N TRP A 116 26.19 -22.84 0.15
CA TRP A 116 25.52 -24.13 0.26
C TRP A 116 24.52 -24.32 -0.86
N SER A 117 24.17 -25.58 -1.15
CA SER A 117 23.00 -25.89 -1.95
C SER A 117 22.25 -27.12 -1.48
N VAL A 118 20.95 -27.16 -1.74
CA VAL A 118 20.09 -28.32 -1.47
C VAL A 118 19.19 -28.60 -2.66
N ASN A 119 18.90 -29.87 -2.93
CA ASN A 119 17.95 -30.23 -3.97
C ASN A 119 16.52 -29.86 -3.53
N ILE A 120 15.71 -29.30 -4.43
CA ILE A 120 14.32 -28.96 -4.13
C ILE A 120 13.44 -30.20 -3.90
N ASP A 121 13.88 -31.37 -4.35
CA ASP A 121 13.25 -32.66 -4.07
C ASP A 121 13.62 -33.27 -2.72
N GLY A 122 14.48 -32.59 -1.98
CA GLY A 122 14.98 -33.03 -0.68
C GLY A 122 16.28 -33.83 -0.82
N GLY A 123 17.05 -33.84 0.26
CA GLY A 123 18.34 -34.53 0.32
C GLY A 123 19.50 -33.80 -0.39
N ASN A 124 20.69 -34.40 -0.26
CA ASN A 124 21.95 -33.96 -0.86
C ASN A 124 22.29 -32.48 -0.60
N LEU A 125 22.40 -32.12 0.68
CA LEU A 125 22.95 -30.84 1.11
C LEU A 125 24.46 -30.82 0.81
N ILE A 126 24.89 -29.83 0.02
CA ILE A 126 26.29 -29.67 -0.37
C ILE A 126 26.80 -28.35 0.22
N ASN A 127 27.89 -28.43 0.96
CA ASN A 127 28.73 -27.29 1.30
C ASN A 127 29.85 -27.21 0.25
N TYR A 128 29.98 -26.07 -0.42
CA TYR A 128 31.05 -25.90 -1.42
C TYR A 128 32.37 -25.42 -0.80
N GLU A 129 32.39 -25.12 0.51
CA GLU A 129 33.56 -24.60 1.24
C GLU A 129 34.10 -23.27 0.66
N ILE A 130 33.26 -22.54 -0.07
CA ILE A 130 33.58 -21.22 -0.63
C ILE A 130 33.03 -20.15 0.30
N ASN A 131 33.92 -19.27 0.79
CA ASN A 131 33.57 -18.16 1.67
C ASN A 131 33.35 -16.86 0.86
N LEU A 132 32.13 -16.36 0.89
CA LEU A 132 31.59 -15.29 0.05
C LEU A 132 30.68 -14.37 0.87
N ASN A 133 30.71 -13.07 0.57
CA ASN A 133 29.78 -12.10 1.15
C ASN A 133 28.46 -12.06 0.36
N GLY A 134 28.51 -12.36 -0.92
CA GLY A 134 27.35 -12.39 -1.80
C GLY A 134 27.66 -13.05 -3.14
N TYR A 135 26.62 -13.42 -3.86
CA TYR A 135 26.74 -14.01 -5.19
C TYR A 135 25.44 -13.84 -5.99
N THR A 136 25.55 -14.05 -7.29
CA THR A 136 24.43 -14.27 -8.21
C THR A 136 24.75 -15.42 -9.15
N ILE A 137 23.72 -15.96 -9.78
CA ILE A 137 23.84 -17.06 -10.75
C ILE A 137 23.38 -16.54 -12.09
N ILE A 138 24.21 -16.70 -13.10
CA ILE A 138 23.86 -16.39 -14.49
C ILE A 138 24.35 -17.51 -15.40
N ASN A 139 23.49 -17.95 -16.32
CA ASN A 139 23.76 -19.07 -17.21
C ASN A 139 24.18 -20.34 -16.46
N ASN A 140 25.45 -20.74 -16.55
CA ASN A 140 26.02 -21.89 -15.84
C ASN A 140 27.22 -21.45 -14.96
N GLU A 141 27.18 -20.21 -14.50
CA GLU A 141 28.23 -19.56 -13.74
C GLU A 141 27.68 -18.91 -12.47
N ILE A 142 28.49 -18.94 -11.42
CA ILE A 142 28.30 -18.16 -10.21
C ILE A 142 29.29 -17.01 -10.25
N ILE A 143 28.77 -15.78 -10.22
CA ILE A 143 29.58 -14.59 -10.00
C ILE A 143 29.41 -14.22 -8.53
N ALA A 144 30.50 -14.30 -7.78
CA ALA A 144 30.51 -14.10 -6.35
C ALA A 144 31.53 -13.05 -5.93
N PHE A 145 31.38 -12.51 -4.73
CA PHE A 145 32.34 -11.57 -4.18
C PHE A 145 32.62 -11.82 -2.70
N ASN A 146 33.79 -11.37 -2.27
CA ASN A 146 34.16 -11.18 -0.88
C ASN A 146 34.97 -9.87 -0.76
N ASP A 147 35.54 -9.61 0.42
CA ASP A 147 36.29 -8.38 0.67
C ASP A 147 37.51 -8.19 -0.27
N SER A 148 38.02 -9.29 -0.85
CA SER A 148 39.21 -9.30 -1.69
C SER A 148 38.93 -9.10 -3.18
N GLY A 149 37.70 -9.28 -3.66
CA GLY A 149 37.35 -9.11 -5.07
C GLY A 149 36.14 -9.91 -5.55
N VAL A 150 35.97 -9.95 -6.88
CA VAL A 150 34.97 -10.75 -7.58
C VAL A 150 35.61 -12.06 -8.06
N TYR A 151 34.84 -13.16 -8.02
CA TYR A 151 35.26 -14.49 -8.43
C TYR A 151 34.19 -15.12 -9.31
N LEU A 152 34.64 -15.88 -10.31
CA LEU A 152 33.80 -16.59 -11.26
C LEU A 152 33.96 -18.09 -11.02
N TYR A 153 32.85 -18.79 -10.80
CA TYR A 153 32.82 -20.24 -10.65
C TYR A 153 31.93 -20.86 -11.72
N LYS A 154 32.38 -21.95 -12.34
CA LYS A 154 31.57 -22.78 -13.26
C LYS A 154 31.10 -24.04 -12.57
N PHE A 155 29.90 -24.49 -12.95
CA PHE A 155 29.43 -25.82 -12.58
C PHE A 155 30.12 -26.87 -13.48
N GLU A 156 30.92 -27.74 -12.87
CA GLU A 156 31.63 -28.83 -13.54
C GLU A 156 31.49 -30.11 -12.70
N ASN A 157 30.85 -31.16 -13.24
CA ASN A 157 30.73 -32.49 -12.61
C ASN A 157 30.30 -32.44 -11.12
N ASP A 158 29.19 -31.75 -10.82
CA ASP A 158 28.66 -31.53 -9.46
C ASP A 158 29.59 -30.76 -8.50
N ARG A 159 30.62 -30.09 -9.03
CA ARG A 159 31.53 -29.20 -8.29
C ARG A 159 31.52 -27.79 -8.87
N LEU A 160 32.03 -26.85 -8.07
CA LEU A 160 32.28 -25.48 -8.50
C LEU A 160 33.78 -25.28 -8.71
N THR A 161 34.18 -25.03 -9.94
CA THR A 161 35.58 -24.72 -10.31
C THR A 161 35.72 -23.22 -10.50
N GLN A 162 36.68 -22.60 -9.84
CA GLN A 162 36.98 -21.19 -10.07
C GLN A 162 37.66 -21.01 -11.44
N THR A 163 37.09 -20.16 -12.29
CA THR A 163 37.56 -19.96 -13.67
C THR A 163 38.10 -18.56 -13.94
N GLY A 164 37.82 -17.61 -13.05
CA GLY A 164 38.34 -16.25 -13.16
C GLY A 164 38.18 -15.46 -11.87
N ASN A 165 38.84 -14.31 -11.81
CA ASN A 165 38.71 -13.36 -10.70
C ASN A 165 38.94 -11.91 -11.19
N LEU A 166 38.55 -10.95 -10.35
CA LEU A 166 38.83 -9.53 -10.47
C LEU A 166 39.21 -9.02 -9.07
N GLN A 167 40.51 -8.81 -8.84
CA GLN A 167 41.07 -8.41 -7.54
C GLN A 167 41.42 -6.91 -7.46
N GLN A 168 41.32 -6.20 -8.58
CA GLN A 168 41.57 -4.76 -8.69
C GLN A 168 40.52 -3.94 -7.93
N ILE A 169 39.31 -4.46 -7.81
CA ILE A 169 38.18 -3.82 -7.11
C ILE A 169 37.93 -4.60 -5.81
N LYS A 170 38.03 -3.92 -4.67
CA LYS A 170 37.93 -4.50 -3.32
C LYS A 170 36.80 -3.85 -2.51
N ASN A 171 36.50 -4.43 -1.33
CA ASN A 171 35.46 -3.93 -0.42
C ASN A 171 34.08 -3.85 -1.09
N ILE A 172 33.76 -4.91 -1.84
CA ILE A 172 32.49 -5.05 -2.55
C ILE A 172 31.39 -5.34 -1.52
N ARG A 173 30.29 -4.60 -1.62
CA ARG A 173 29.12 -4.72 -0.74
C ARG A 173 27.96 -5.40 -1.44
N GLU A 174 27.81 -5.15 -2.73
CA GLU A 174 26.72 -5.71 -3.53
C GLU A 174 27.16 -5.95 -4.96
N ILE A 175 26.57 -6.98 -5.58
CA ILE A 175 26.71 -7.31 -6.98
C ILE A 175 25.33 -7.57 -7.57
N ASP A 176 25.12 -7.09 -8.80
CA ASP A 176 24.06 -7.57 -9.66
C ASP A 176 24.60 -7.80 -11.06
N VAL A 177 24.03 -8.77 -11.78
CA VAL A 177 24.59 -9.25 -13.05
C VAL A 177 23.48 -9.52 -14.04
N LYS A 178 23.71 -9.10 -15.28
CA LYS A 178 22.81 -9.39 -16.39
C LYS A 178 23.56 -9.67 -17.68
N GLU A 179 23.11 -10.66 -18.42
CA GLU A 179 23.58 -10.91 -19.78
C GLU A 179 22.72 -10.13 -20.76
N ILE A 180 23.38 -9.34 -21.59
CA ILE A 180 22.75 -8.48 -22.59
C ILE A 180 23.54 -8.64 -23.88
N ASN A 181 22.88 -9.09 -24.96
CA ASN A 181 23.50 -9.30 -26.28
C ASN A 181 24.81 -10.12 -26.21
N ASN A 182 24.79 -11.25 -25.49
CA ASN A 182 25.92 -12.16 -25.26
C ASN A 182 27.13 -11.53 -24.53
N LYS A 183 26.92 -10.43 -23.81
CA LYS A 183 27.92 -9.83 -22.93
C LYS A 183 27.38 -9.80 -21.51
N ILE A 184 28.24 -10.12 -20.55
CA ILE A 184 27.88 -10.08 -19.13
C ILE A 184 28.18 -8.68 -18.61
N TYR A 185 27.14 -8.00 -18.14
CA TYR A 185 27.23 -6.73 -17.44
C TYR A 185 27.19 -6.99 -15.94
N VAL A 186 28.14 -6.40 -15.21
CA VAL A 186 28.29 -6.59 -13.76
C VAL A 186 28.24 -5.23 -13.09
N ALA A 187 27.22 -5.02 -12.29
CA ALA A 187 27.08 -3.85 -11.45
C ALA A 187 27.70 -4.16 -10.08
N LEU A 188 28.60 -3.29 -9.62
CA LEU A 188 29.21 -3.41 -8.30
C LEU A 188 28.98 -2.16 -7.48
N LEU A 189 28.61 -2.36 -6.22
CA LEU A 189 28.70 -1.34 -5.19
C LEU A 189 29.90 -1.65 -4.30
N THR A 190 30.82 -0.72 -4.18
CA THR A 190 31.93 -0.81 -3.21
C THR A 190 31.86 0.31 -2.19
N GLY A 191 32.47 0.08 -1.02
CA GLY A 191 32.50 1.08 0.04
C GLY A 191 33.75 1.00 0.89
N ILE A 192 34.36 2.16 1.14
CA ILE A 192 35.43 2.33 2.12
C ILE A 192 35.11 3.58 2.92
N ASN A 193 35.04 3.46 4.25
CA ASN A 193 34.63 4.56 5.14
C ASN A 193 33.29 5.18 4.67
N TYR A 194 33.30 6.47 4.38
CA TYR A 194 32.17 7.27 3.91
C TYR A 194 32.11 7.44 2.40
N ASP A 195 33.00 6.81 1.63
CA ASP A 195 32.91 6.84 0.17
C ASP A 195 32.22 5.57 -0.35
N ARG A 196 31.34 5.77 -1.33
CA ARG A 196 30.67 4.72 -2.10
C ARG A 196 30.99 4.89 -3.57
N PHE A 197 31.21 3.78 -4.25
CA PHE A 197 31.51 3.74 -5.67
C PHE A 197 30.59 2.75 -6.37
N ILE A 198 29.97 3.20 -7.45
CA ILE A 198 29.16 2.38 -8.32
C ILE A 198 29.96 2.10 -9.59
N TYR A 199 30.07 0.83 -9.97
CA TYR A 199 30.70 0.37 -11.21
C TYR A 199 29.68 -0.30 -12.10
N LEU A 200 29.85 -0.16 -13.42
CA LEU A 200 29.18 -0.95 -14.44
C LEU A 200 30.25 -1.56 -15.35
N LEU A 201 30.64 -2.80 -15.03
CA LEU A 201 31.67 -3.53 -15.74
C LEU A 201 31.07 -4.37 -16.87
N THR A 202 31.91 -4.73 -17.83
CA THR A 202 31.60 -5.76 -18.81
C THR A 202 32.62 -6.89 -18.75
N TYR A 203 32.14 -8.12 -18.91
CA TYR A 203 32.95 -9.32 -18.98
C TYR A 203 32.61 -10.10 -20.26
N ASP A 204 33.64 -10.43 -21.04
CA ASP A 204 33.52 -11.12 -22.34
C ASP A 204 33.83 -12.63 -22.27
N GLY A 205 34.04 -13.17 -21.07
CA GLY A 205 34.50 -14.55 -20.86
C GLY A 205 36.01 -14.69 -20.69
N SER A 206 36.79 -13.63 -20.93
CA SER A 206 38.24 -13.63 -20.78
C SER A 206 38.78 -12.40 -20.04
N LYS A 207 38.18 -11.23 -20.26
CA LYS A 207 38.67 -9.94 -19.76
C LYS A 207 37.54 -9.11 -19.18
N TRP A 208 37.91 -8.34 -18.16
CA TRP A 208 37.07 -7.33 -17.54
C TRP A 208 37.39 -5.96 -18.12
N ASP A 209 36.36 -5.24 -18.51
CA ASP A 209 36.45 -3.87 -19.03
C ASP A 209 35.68 -2.89 -18.11
N ASN A 210 35.89 -1.59 -18.34
CA ASN A 210 35.26 -0.48 -17.59
C ASN A 210 35.57 -0.45 -16.09
N LEU A 211 36.83 -0.71 -15.72
CA LEU A 211 37.26 -0.78 -14.31
C LEU A 211 37.22 0.57 -13.55
N ASN A 212 36.89 1.67 -14.21
CA ASN A 212 36.72 2.97 -13.56
C ASN A 212 35.31 3.09 -12.96
N PRO A 213 35.17 3.70 -11.77
CA PRO A 213 33.85 3.90 -11.18
C PRO A 213 33.02 4.81 -12.08
N LEU A 214 31.77 4.42 -12.31
CA LEU A 214 30.79 5.24 -13.01
C LEU A 214 30.43 6.48 -12.18
N HIS A 215 30.30 6.28 -10.87
CA HIS A 215 29.87 7.32 -9.95
C HIS A 215 30.50 7.15 -8.57
N LYS A 216 30.90 8.28 -7.98
CA LYS A 216 31.42 8.36 -6.61
C LYS A 216 30.46 9.22 -5.78
N LEU A 217 30.00 8.67 -4.66
CA LEU A 217 29.14 9.34 -3.70
C LEU A 217 29.81 9.34 -2.33
N SER A 218 29.95 10.52 -1.74
CA SER A 218 30.32 10.63 -0.33
C SER A 218 29.06 10.63 0.52
N ILE A 219 28.94 9.63 1.38
CA ILE A 219 27.83 9.44 2.30
C ILE A 219 28.17 9.96 3.70
N SER A 220 27.19 9.92 4.60
CA SER A 220 27.33 10.29 6.00
C SER A 220 27.07 9.08 6.90
N SER A 221 27.19 9.25 8.21
CA SER A 221 26.81 8.22 9.19
C SER A 221 25.32 7.85 9.15
N PHE A 222 24.49 8.64 8.46
CA PHE A 222 23.03 8.46 8.39
C PHE A 222 22.52 8.23 6.97
N THR A 223 23.41 8.07 5.99
CA THR A 223 23.03 7.82 4.60
C THR A 223 23.81 6.64 4.06
N ASP A 224 23.19 5.81 3.24
CA ASP A 224 23.88 4.73 2.54
C ASP A 224 23.30 4.50 1.15
N ILE A 225 24.01 3.70 0.34
CA ILE A 225 23.55 3.24 -0.96
C ILE A 225 23.34 1.74 -0.88
N GLU A 226 22.21 1.27 -1.37
CA GLU A 226 21.80 -0.13 -1.29
C GLU A 226 20.97 -0.55 -2.49
N ASN A 227 20.79 -1.86 -2.64
CA ASN A 227 19.90 -2.49 -3.60
C ASN A 227 20.24 -2.14 -5.04
N LEU A 228 21.48 -2.36 -5.49
CA LEU A 228 21.93 -2.11 -6.87
C LEU A 228 21.31 -3.12 -7.85
N ARG A 229 20.65 -2.67 -8.92
CA ARG A 229 20.00 -3.58 -9.91
C ARG A 229 20.24 -3.16 -11.36
N ILE A 230 20.50 -4.13 -12.24
CA ILE A 230 20.61 -3.93 -13.69
C ILE A 230 19.34 -4.40 -14.39
N ALA A 231 18.86 -3.61 -15.36
CA ALA A 231 17.78 -4.01 -16.26
C ALA A 231 18.01 -3.54 -17.70
N TYR A 232 17.28 -4.12 -18.66
CA TYR A 232 17.46 -3.86 -20.09
C TYR A 232 16.16 -3.81 -20.90
N ASP A 233 15.97 -2.79 -21.74
CA ASP A 233 14.85 -2.67 -22.69
C ASP A 233 15.28 -2.35 -24.14
N GLY A 234 16.58 -2.43 -24.41
CA GLY A 234 17.22 -1.76 -25.56
C GLY A 234 18.33 -0.82 -25.10
N GLY A 235 18.15 -0.16 -23.96
CA GLY A 235 19.19 0.50 -23.17
C GLY A 235 19.39 -0.16 -21.80
N ILE A 236 20.52 0.12 -21.15
CA ILE A 236 20.86 -0.44 -19.84
C ILE A 236 20.43 0.53 -18.75
N TYR A 237 19.70 0.03 -17.77
CA TYR A 237 19.39 0.74 -16.54
C TYR A 237 20.26 0.23 -15.41
N LEU A 238 20.73 1.14 -14.57
CA LEU A 238 21.40 0.81 -13.33
C LEU A 238 20.69 1.54 -12.19
N PHE A 239 19.80 0.84 -11.50
CA PHE A 239 19.02 1.37 -10.38
C PHE A 239 19.77 1.21 -9.06
N TYR A 240 19.55 2.13 -8.12
CA TYR A 240 20.02 2.03 -6.74
C TYR A 240 19.18 2.86 -5.78
N ASN A 241 19.11 2.46 -4.51
CA ASN A 241 18.48 3.26 -3.45
C ASN A 241 19.52 4.08 -2.70
N LEU A 242 19.24 5.37 -2.53
CA LEU A 242 19.88 6.22 -1.55
C LEU A 242 18.97 6.26 -0.31
N THR A 243 19.43 5.65 0.78
CA THR A 243 18.70 5.56 2.04
C THR A 243 19.22 6.61 3.02
N SER A 244 18.31 7.24 3.77
CA SER A 244 18.65 8.14 4.86
C SER A 244 17.71 7.94 6.05
N LYS A 245 18.02 8.54 7.20
CA LYS A 245 17.18 8.42 8.41
C LYS A 245 15.71 8.83 8.20
N SER A 246 15.41 9.72 7.25
CA SER A 246 14.07 10.28 7.06
C SER A 246 13.58 10.28 5.60
N ASP A 247 14.41 9.87 4.65
CA ASP A 247 14.12 9.98 3.22
C ASP A 247 14.74 8.80 2.47
N TYR A 248 13.99 8.27 1.50
CA TYR A 248 14.43 7.18 0.63
C TYR A 248 14.24 7.59 -0.82
N LYS A 249 15.30 7.51 -1.62
CA LYS A 249 15.25 7.87 -3.04
C LYS A 249 15.76 6.72 -3.89
N LEU A 250 14.92 6.28 -4.82
CA LEU A 250 15.35 5.42 -5.92
C LEU A 250 15.94 6.31 -7.01
N ASN A 251 17.17 6.00 -7.42
CA ASN A 251 17.84 6.66 -8.53
C ASN A 251 18.24 5.64 -9.59
N TYR A 252 18.58 6.13 -10.79
CA TYR A 252 19.09 5.29 -11.86
C TYR A 252 19.97 6.04 -12.85
N PHE A 253 20.90 5.30 -13.44
CA PHE A 253 21.58 5.68 -14.69
C PHE A 253 20.91 4.97 -15.86
N TYR A 254 20.90 5.62 -17.03
CA TYR A 254 20.42 5.01 -18.26
C TYR A 254 21.48 5.15 -19.36
N PHE A 255 21.82 4.04 -20.01
CA PHE A 255 22.78 3.97 -21.10
C PHE A 255 22.08 3.56 -22.38
N LYS A 256 22.13 4.42 -23.39
CA LYS A 256 21.62 4.13 -24.72
C LYS A 256 22.78 3.84 -25.65
N ASN A 257 22.79 2.67 -26.28
CA ASN A 257 23.89 2.21 -27.15
C ASN A 257 25.27 2.28 -26.48
N GLY A 258 25.34 1.99 -25.18
CA GLY A 258 26.58 2.02 -24.40
C GLY A 258 27.07 3.41 -23.99
N VAL A 259 26.34 4.47 -24.36
CA VAL A 259 26.64 5.85 -23.95
C VAL A 259 25.68 6.26 -22.84
N LEU A 260 26.22 6.84 -21.76
CA LEU A 260 25.41 7.40 -20.67
C LEU A 260 24.53 8.53 -21.23
N ASP A 261 23.23 8.46 -20.95
CA ASP A 261 22.30 9.51 -21.33
C ASP A 261 22.69 10.85 -20.70
N ASN A 262 22.56 11.96 -21.45
CA ASN A 262 23.14 13.28 -21.13
C ASN A 262 22.72 13.85 -19.76
N SER A 263 21.61 13.36 -19.22
CA SER A 263 21.05 13.70 -17.91
C SER A 263 21.75 13.05 -16.71
N GLY A 264 22.68 12.10 -16.91
CA GLY A 264 23.42 11.48 -15.82
C GLY A 264 22.55 10.68 -14.84
N ASP A 265 22.81 10.84 -13.55
CA ASP A 265 22.06 10.24 -12.44
C ASP A 265 20.66 10.86 -12.30
N LYS A 266 19.61 10.04 -12.30
CA LYS A 266 18.21 10.50 -12.26
C LYS A 266 17.49 9.95 -11.05
N SER A 267 16.78 10.81 -10.32
CA SER A 267 15.79 10.36 -9.32
C SER A 267 14.51 9.87 -9.98
N VAL A 268 13.98 8.75 -9.48
CA VAL A 268 12.73 8.17 -9.96
C VAL A 268 11.54 8.96 -9.39
N VAL A 269 10.62 9.33 -10.28
CA VAL A 269 9.32 9.90 -9.94
C VAL A 269 8.25 9.08 -10.65
N LEU A 270 7.41 8.39 -9.88
CA LEU A 270 6.32 7.57 -10.41
C LEU A 270 5.00 8.34 -10.28
N ASN A 271 4.30 8.55 -11.39
CA ASN A 271 3.02 9.24 -11.39
C ASN A 271 1.87 8.24 -11.45
N ILE A 272 1.14 8.12 -10.35
CA ILE A 272 0.03 7.17 -10.22
C ILE A 272 -1.29 7.93 -10.39
N ASN A 273 -2.12 7.44 -11.30
CA ASN A 273 -3.42 8.04 -11.58
C ASN A 273 -4.26 8.18 -10.30
N ARG A 274 -4.84 9.38 -10.08
CA ARG A 274 -5.66 9.76 -8.90
C ARG A 274 -4.94 9.82 -7.55
N ILE A 275 -3.64 9.53 -7.50
CA ILE A 275 -2.81 9.64 -6.27
C ILE A 275 -1.78 10.76 -6.43
N GLY A 276 -1.12 10.83 -7.59
CA GLY A 276 -0.09 11.82 -7.90
C GLY A 276 1.32 11.23 -7.93
N ASN A 277 2.31 12.10 -7.67
CA ASN A 277 3.71 11.75 -7.78
C ASN A 277 4.22 11.07 -6.50
N VAL A 278 4.87 9.92 -6.67
CA VAL A 278 5.58 9.20 -5.61
C VAL A 278 7.08 9.27 -5.87
N GLN A 279 7.82 9.70 -4.85
CA GLN A 279 9.28 9.90 -4.91
C GLN A 279 10.01 9.22 -3.75
N ASN A 280 9.33 9.04 -2.61
CA ASN A 280 9.90 8.38 -1.45
C ASN A 280 9.75 6.85 -1.62
N ILE A 281 10.81 6.21 -2.12
CA ILE A 281 10.83 4.79 -2.49
C ILE A 281 11.88 4.06 -1.65
N SER A 282 11.43 3.16 -0.77
CA SER A 282 12.27 2.55 0.29
C SER A 282 12.93 1.23 -0.12
N SER A 283 12.23 0.40 -0.90
CA SER A 283 12.74 -0.88 -1.41
C SER A 283 12.12 -1.17 -2.77
N TYR A 284 12.80 -1.98 -3.57
CA TYR A 284 12.31 -2.28 -4.92
C TYR A 284 12.92 -3.57 -5.49
N ASP A 285 12.28 -4.09 -6.53
CA ASP A 285 12.79 -5.15 -7.37
C ASP A 285 12.54 -4.84 -8.85
N VAL A 286 13.41 -5.36 -9.71
CA VAL A 286 13.37 -5.07 -11.15
C VAL A 286 13.53 -6.35 -11.96
N LEU A 287 12.73 -6.45 -13.02
CA LEU A 287 12.89 -7.45 -14.06
C LEU A 287 12.72 -6.81 -15.44
N ASP A 288 13.08 -7.55 -16.49
CA ASP A 288 12.82 -7.12 -17.86
C ASP A 288 12.63 -8.32 -18.80
N ASP A 289 12.09 -8.02 -19.98
CA ASP A 289 11.90 -8.97 -21.08
C ASP A 289 12.67 -8.56 -22.35
N ASN A 290 13.76 -7.79 -22.18
CA ASN A 290 14.53 -7.11 -23.24
C ASN A 290 13.76 -6.06 -24.05
N ARG A 291 12.45 -5.89 -23.86
CA ARG A 291 11.64 -4.87 -24.56
C ARG A 291 11.15 -3.78 -23.62
N ASN A 292 10.91 -4.12 -22.36
CA ASN A 292 10.51 -3.20 -21.32
C ASN A 292 11.17 -3.61 -20.01
N VAL A 293 11.42 -2.61 -19.17
CA VAL A 293 11.81 -2.81 -17.77
C VAL A 293 10.57 -2.70 -16.89
N TYR A 294 10.51 -3.52 -15.84
CA TYR A 294 9.40 -3.63 -14.91
C TYR A 294 9.94 -3.45 -13.50
N LEU A 295 9.38 -2.50 -12.76
CA LEU A 295 9.82 -2.11 -11.44
C LEU A 295 8.64 -2.26 -10.48
N ALA A 296 8.81 -3.03 -9.41
CA ALA A 296 7.93 -2.99 -8.24
C ALA A 296 8.66 -2.31 -7.10
N ALA A 297 8.06 -1.27 -6.53
CA ALA A 297 8.72 -0.43 -5.55
C ALA A 297 7.79 -0.08 -4.39
N SER A 298 8.29 -0.19 -3.16
CA SER A 298 7.60 0.27 -1.96
C SER A 298 7.71 1.79 -1.86
N GLY A 299 6.59 2.48 -2.06
CA GLY A 299 6.52 3.93 -2.03
C GLY A 299 5.47 4.45 -1.07
N ASN A 300 5.75 5.60 -0.46
CA ASN A 300 4.77 6.29 0.38
C ASN A 300 3.67 6.90 -0.48
N VAL A 301 2.43 6.52 -0.20
CA VAL A 301 1.23 7.00 -0.89
C VAL A 301 0.18 7.46 0.11
N VAL A 302 -0.61 8.42 -0.34
CA VAL A 302 -1.75 8.94 0.42
C VAL A 302 -3.03 8.32 -0.14
N LEU A 303 -3.61 7.39 0.60
CA LEU A 303 -4.83 6.71 0.19
C LEU A 303 -6.05 7.42 0.76
N SER A 304 -6.99 7.83 -0.10
CA SER A 304 -8.30 8.31 0.30
C SER A 304 -9.30 7.15 0.37
N ASN A 305 -9.88 6.95 1.54
CA ASN A 305 -10.95 5.98 1.78
C ASN A 305 -12.22 6.73 2.23
N PHE A 306 -13.39 6.19 1.90
CA PHE A 306 -14.66 6.81 2.28
C PHE A 306 -14.76 6.96 3.80
N GLY A 307 -15.09 8.16 4.27
CA GLY A 307 -15.25 8.45 5.70
C GLY A 307 -13.96 8.39 6.53
N ASN A 308 -12.78 8.41 5.89
CA ASN A 308 -11.51 8.51 6.58
C ASN A 308 -10.72 9.69 6.03
N GLN A 309 -9.89 10.31 6.87
CA GLN A 309 -8.87 11.21 6.34
C GLN A 309 -7.89 10.40 5.46
N PRO A 310 -7.23 11.04 4.49
CA PRO A 310 -6.23 10.36 3.70
C PRO A 310 -5.15 9.77 4.62
N ASN A 311 -4.93 8.47 4.51
CA ASN A 311 -3.93 7.77 5.30
C ASN A 311 -2.63 7.70 4.50
N GLU A 312 -1.54 8.14 5.11
CA GLU A 312 -0.21 7.84 4.63
C GLU A 312 0.07 6.36 4.89
N SER A 313 0.44 5.65 3.83
CA SER A 313 0.76 4.22 3.85
C SER A 313 1.92 3.96 2.91
N THR A 314 2.63 2.85 3.12
CA THR A 314 3.64 2.39 2.16
C THR A 314 3.03 1.28 1.35
N GLU A 315 2.88 1.50 0.04
CA GLU A 315 2.29 0.53 -0.89
C GLU A 315 3.30 0.12 -1.95
N ILE A 316 3.08 -1.04 -2.56
CA ILE A 316 3.85 -1.45 -3.74
C ILE A 316 3.25 -0.81 -4.98
N ILE A 317 4.12 -0.12 -5.70
CA ILE A 317 3.85 0.55 -6.97
C ILE A 317 4.51 -0.28 -8.04
N TYR A 318 3.73 -0.71 -9.02
CA TYR A 318 4.23 -1.34 -10.22
C TYR A 318 4.39 -0.30 -11.31
N SER A 319 5.51 -0.35 -12.03
CA SER A 319 5.76 0.54 -13.15
C SER A 319 6.44 -0.15 -14.30
N LYS A 320 6.02 0.22 -15.51
CA LYS A 320 6.60 -0.24 -16.76
C LYS A 320 7.42 0.90 -17.37
N TRP A 321 8.60 0.55 -17.86
CA TRP A 321 9.62 1.47 -18.31
C TRP A 321 10.02 1.16 -19.74
N LYS A 322 10.31 2.22 -20.49
CA LYS A 322 10.82 2.14 -21.84
C LYS A 322 11.63 3.39 -22.20
N ASP A 323 12.77 3.19 -22.88
CA ASP A 323 13.61 4.27 -23.41
C ASP A 323 14.07 5.28 -22.33
N GLY A 324 14.46 4.77 -21.16
CA GLY A 324 15.00 5.57 -20.06
C GLY A 324 13.96 6.30 -19.22
N LYS A 325 12.67 5.94 -19.30
CA LYS A 325 11.59 6.61 -18.55
C LYS A 325 10.42 5.67 -18.21
N PRO A 326 9.66 5.96 -17.13
CA PRO A 326 8.42 5.24 -16.84
C PRO A 326 7.37 5.62 -17.89
N ILE A 327 6.72 4.62 -18.49
CA ILE A 327 5.60 4.80 -19.42
C ILE A 327 4.25 4.53 -18.75
N MET A 328 4.25 3.83 -17.62
CA MET A 328 3.06 3.50 -16.83
C MET A 328 3.45 3.28 -15.37
N SER A 329 2.62 3.76 -14.45
CA SER A 329 2.73 3.47 -13.01
C SER A 329 1.35 3.29 -12.40
N GLU A 330 1.19 2.26 -11.58
CA GLU A 330 -0.05 1.95 -10.90
C GLU A 330 0.22 1.30 -9.54
N LEU A 331 -0.80 1.28 -8.67
CA LEU A 331 -0.73 0.51 -7.44
C LEU A 331 -0.85 -0.98 -7.74
N ALA A 332 0.07 -1.76 -7.18
CA ALA A 332 -0.04 -3.21 -7.11
C ALA A 332 -0.63 -3.65 -5.76
N THR A 333 -0.59 -2.80 -4.73
CA THR A 333 -1.21 -3.05 -3.42
C THR A 333 -2.02 -1.86 -2.93
N ARG A 334 -2.99 -2.15 -2.04
CA ARG A 334 -3.82 -1.16 -1.34
C ARG A 334 -4.13 -1.69 0.06
N THR A 335 -3.08 -1.93 0.82
CA THR A 335 -3.10 -2.57 2.14
C THR A 335 -3.52 -1.59 3.23
N GLY A 336 -3.20 -0.30 3.06
CA GLY A 336 -3.35 0.74 4.06
C GLY A 336 -2.34 0.61 5.21
N THR A 337 -1.32 -0.23 5.05
CA THR A 337 -0.30 -0.53 6.07
C THR A 337 1.10 -0.20 5.54
N TRP A 338 2.09 -1.05 5.84
CA TRP A 338 3.46 -0.93 5.39
C TRP A 338 3.83 -2.17 4.57
N ALA A 339 3.82 -2.04 3.25
CA ALA A 339 4.22 -3.07 2.31
C ALA A 339 5.67 -2.86 1.84
N SER A 340 6.53 -3.85 2.06
CA SER A 340 7.97 -3.75 1.83
C SER A 340 8.59 -4.97 1.18
N MET A 341 9.82 -4.81 0.69
CA MET A 341 10.64 -5.86 0.07
C MET A 341 9.90 -6.59 -1.05
N PRO A 342 9.39 -5.85 -2.07
CA PRO A 342 8.73 -6.48 -3.19
C PRO A 342 9.69 -7.43 -3.90
N THR A 343 9.15 -8.48 -4.49
CA THR A 343 9.90 -9.35 -5.41
C THR A 343 8.96 -9.74 -6.54
N LEU A 344 9.43 -9.56 -7.76
CA LEU A 344 8.66 -9.79 -8.97
C LEU A 344 9.10 -11.07 -9.68
N LEU A 345 8.13 -11.76 -10.26
CA LEU A 345 8.35 -12.84 -11.20
C LEU A 345 7.42 -12.64 -12.39
N LYS A 346 7.99 -12.69 -13.59
CA LYS A 346 7.22 -12.64 -14.84
C LYS A 346 7.23 -14.00 -15.52
N ILE A 347 6.05 -14.48 -15.88
CA ILE A 347 5.86 -15.74 -16.60
C ILE A 347 4.95 -15.46 -17.79
N GLN A 348 5.53 -15.45 -19.00
CA GLN A 348 4.80 -15.09 -20.21
C GLN A 348 4.17 -13.68 -20.07
N ASN A 349 2.84 -13.61 -19.97
CA ASN A 349 2.07 -12.38 -19.81
C ASN A 349 1.60 -12.14 -18.37
N ASP A 350 1.79 -13.11 -17.48
CA ASP A 350 1.38 -13.00 -16.08
C ASP A 350 2.56 -12.55 -15.22
N GLU A 351 2.24 -11.76 -14.21
CA GLU A 351 3.20 -11.27 -13.23
C GLU A 351 2.74 -11.66 -11.84
N TYR A 352 3.70 -12.06 -11.02
CA TYR A 352 3.51 -12.45 -9.64
C TYR A 352 4.38 -11.55 -8.78
N LEU A 353 3.75 -10.92 -7.81
CA LEU A 353 4.38 -10.02 -6.87
C LEU A 353 4.26 -10.64 -5.48
N THR A 354 5.38 -10.67 -4.75
CA THR A 354 5.38 -11.00 -3.32
C THR A 354 5.98 -9.85 -2.52
N TRP A 355 5.49 -9.63 -1.31
CA TRP A 355 6.03 -8.63 -0.39
C TRP A 355 5.78 -9.07 1.05
N ILE A 356 6.25 -8.25 1.99
CA ILE A 356 6.03 -8.46 3.42
C ILE A 356 5.37 -7.27 4.09
N GLU A 357 4.62 -7.55 5.14
CA GLU A 357 4.03 -6.55 6.02
C GLU A 357 4.30 -6.89 7.48
N ALA A 358 4.26 -5.89 8.35
CA ALA A 358 4.39 -6.09 9.79
C ALA A 358 3.19 -6.91 10.33
N GLY A 359 3.47 -8.12 10.84
CA GLY A 359 2.47 -9.04 11.40
C GLY A 359 2.44 -9.06 12.93
N GLY A 360 3.18 -8.17 13.59
CA GLY A 360 3.34 -8.11 15.05
C GLY A 360 4.81 -8.11 15.49
N PHE A 361 5.05 -8.35 16.78
CA PHE A 361 6.40 -8.38 17.35
C PHE A 361 7.23 -9.50 16.69
N GLU A 362 8.37 -9.15 16.09
CA GLU A 362 9.30 -10.07 15.41
C GLU A 362 8.64 -10.99 14.36
N ARG A 363 7.58 -10.52 13.72
CA ARG A 363 6.84 -11.29 12.73
C ARG A 363 6.49 -10.44 11.53
N TYR A 364 6.83 -10.95 10.35
CA TYR A 364 6.44 -10.39 9.06
C TYR A 364 5.52 -11.36 8.36
N ASP A 365 4.33 -10.92 8.00
CA ASP A 365 3.42 -11.70 7.19
C ASP A 365 3.81 -11.55 5.71
N VAL A 366 3.68 -12.63 4.95
CA VAL A 366 4.10 -12.70 3.55
C VAL A 366 2.86 -12.75 2.67
N TYR A 367 2.80 -11.84 1.71
CA TYR A 367 1.68 -11.63 0.82
C TYR A 367 2.07 -11.82 -0.63
N ALA A 368 1.07 -12.14 -1.46
CA ALA A 368 1.17 -12.21 -2.90
C ALA A 368 0.00 -11.49 -3.59
N ALA A 369 0.27 -11.00 -4.79
CA ALA A 369 -0.73 -10.53 -5.75
C ALA A 369 -0.26 -10.92 -7.16
N SER A 370 -1.21 -10.96 -8.11
CA SER A 370 -0.88 -11.29 -9.49
C SER A 370 -1.80 -10.59 -10.48
N THR A 371 -1.30 -10.39 -11.69
CA THR A 371 -2.10 -9.98 -12.85
C THR A 371 -2.86 -11.16 -13.48
N ASN A 372 -2.57 -12.41 -13.07
CA ASN A 372 -3.20 -13.62 -13.56
C ASN A 372 -4.72 -13.59 -13.34
N LYS A 373 -5.47 -14.08 -14.33
CA LYS A 373 -6.94 -14.08 -14.31
C LYS A 373 -7.53 -14.84 -13.12
N VAL A 374 -6.95 -15.98 -12.73
CA VAL A 374 -7.41 -16.79 -11.60
C VAL A 374 -7.32 -16.00 -10.30
N TYR A 375 -6.20 -15.30 -10.09
CA TYR A 375 -6.00 -14.42 -8.94
C TYR A 375 -7.08 -13.34 -8.87
N LYS A 376 -7.34 -12.65 -9.98
CA LYS A 376 -8.34 -11.58 -10.05
C LYS A 376 -9.76 -12.10 -9.82
N GLU A 377 -10.13 -13.21 -10.45
CA GLU A 377 -11.45 -13.83 -10.31
C GLU A 377 -11.76 -14.25 -8.87
N ILE A 378 -10.75 -14.62 -8.08
CA ILE A 378 -10.94 -15.07 -6.70
C ILE A 378 -10.85 -13.91 -5.71
N LEU A 379 -9.78 -13.10 -5.81
CA LEU A 379 -9.40 -12.14 -4.79
C LEU A 379 -10.09 -10.78 -4.95
N ASN A 380 -10.56 -10.42 -6.15
CA ASN A 380 -11.25 -9.13 -6.36
C ASN A 380 -12.72 -9.16 -5.92
N ASN A 381 -13.22 -10.32 -5.50
CA ASN A 381 -14.56 -10.41 -4.93
C ASN A 381 -14.62 -9.81 -3.53
N ILE A 382 -15.82 -9.39 -3.14
CA ILE A 382 -16.11 -8.94 -1.78
C ILE A 382 -15.97 -10.13 -0.82
N ARG A 383 -14.98 -10.05 0.07
CA ARG A 383 -14.67 -11.07 1.08
C ARG A 383 -15.58 -10.91 2.30
N LEU A 384 -15.72 -11.97 3.10
CA LEU A 384 -16.46 -11.89 4.37
C LEU A 384 -15.84 -10.86 5.33
N VAL A 385 -14.51 -10.78 5.36
CA VAL A 385 -13.76 -9.83 6.17
C VAL A 385 -14.10 -8.38 5.77
N ASP A 386 -14.25 -8.11 4.46
CA ASP A 386 -14.64 -6.78 3.97
C ASP A 386 -16.02 -6.38 4.49
N LYS A 387 -16.98 -7.32 4.47
CA LYS A 387 -18.33 -7.11 5.01
C LYS A 387 -18.30 -6.86 6.51
N GLN A 388 -17.54 -7.66 7.25
CA GLN A 388 -17.40 -7.50 8.71
C GLN A 388 -16.79 -6.15 9.07
N TYR A 389 -15.73 -5.75 8.37
CA TYR A 389 -15.10 -4.45 8.57
C TYR A 389 -16.07 -3.31 8.24
N ALA A 390 -16.75 -3.36 7.09
CA ALA A 390 -17.73 -2.34 6.70
C ALA A 390 -18.90 -2.22 7.69
N VAL A 391 -19.40 -3.34 8.23
CA VAL A 391 -20.42 -3.31 9.31
C VAL A 391 -19.85 -2.67 10.58
N SER A 392 -18.67 -3.11 11.02
CA SER A 392 -18.04 -2.60 12.24
C SER A 392 -17.78 -1.10 12.16
N THR A 393 -17.18 -0.64 11.06
CA THR A 393 -16.95 0.79 10.80
C THR A 393 -18.25 1.57 10.73
N SER A 394 -19.28 1.05 10.04
CA SER A 394 -20.58 1.71 9.96
C SER A 394 -21.23 1.86 11.34
N ILE A 395 -21.25 0.81 12.17
CA ILE A 395 -21.78 0.87 13.54
C ILE A 395 -21.01 1.90 14.37
N GLN A 396 -19.68 1.80 14.37
CA GLN A 396 -18.81 2.69 15.15
C GLN A 396 -19.01 4.16 14.76
N ARG A 397 -18.95 4.47 13.45
CA ARG A 397 -19.07 5.83 12.93
C ARG A 397 -20.47 6.41 13.16
N ASN A 398 -21.53 5.62 12.93
CA ASN A 398 -22.91 6.08 13.20
C ASN A 398 -23.16 6.30 14.69
N ALA A 399 -22.76 5.37 15.56
CA ALA A 399 -22.98 5.49 17.01
C ALA A 399 -22.27 6.72 17.59
N ALA A 400 -21.02 6.92 17.19
CA ALA A 400 -20.22 8.00 17.73
C ALA A 400 -20.55 9.35 17.08
N SER A 401 -21.02 9.38 15.82
CA SER A 401 -21.64 10.57 15.22
C SER A 401 -22.93 10.98 15.93
N LEU A 402 -23.79 10.02 16.28
CA LEU A 402 -25.00 10.30 17.05
C LEU A 402 -24.65 10.93 18.40
N LEU A 403 -23.60 10.47 19.07
CA LEU A 403 -23.17 11.01 20.36
C LEU A 403 -22.57 12.42 20.23
N LEU A 404 -21.56 12.60 19.38
CA LEU A 404 -20.86 13.89 19.22
C LEU A 404 -21.74 14.94 18.53
N GLY A 405 -22.42 14.54 17.46
CA GLY A 405 -23.30 15.43 16.72
C GLY A 405 -24.48 15.93 17.55
N LEU A 406 -25.00 15.11 18.46
CA LEU A 406 -26.07 15.53 19.38
C LEU A 406 -25.60 16.64 20.33
N ILE A 407 -24.35 16.61 20.81
CA ILE A 407 -23.77 17.70 21.62
C ILE A 407 -23.76 19.01 20.82
N PHE A 408 -23.26 18.98 19.58
CA PHE A 408 -23.19 20.18 18.73
C PHE A 408 -24.58 20.72 18.36
N ILE A 409 -25.54 19.84 18.05
CA ILE A 409 -26.89 20.25 17.69
C ILE A 409 -27.65 20.82 18.89
N ILE A 410 -27.46 20.26 20.09
CA ILE A 410 -28.00 20.84 21.33
C ILE A 410 -27.41 22.23 21.55
N ALA A 411 -26.08 22.39 21.45
CA ALA A 411 -25.43 23.69 21.60
C ALA A 411 -25.98 24.73 20.59
N GLY A 412 -26.11 24.36 19.32
CA GLY A 412 -26.70 25.21 18.27
C GLY A 412 -28.20 25.49 18.45
N SER A 413 -28.90 24.74 19.29
CA SER A 413 -30.32 24.96 19.58
C SER A 413 -30.58 25.90 20.75
N LEU A 414 -29.57 26.18 21.58
CA LEU A 414 -29.71 27.04 22.75
C LEU A 414 -30.30 28.43 22.42
N PRO A 415 -29.91 29.12 21.33
CA PRO A 415 -30.52 30.41 20.98
C PRO A 415 -32.02 30.30 20.69
N ALA A 416 -32.46 29.22 20.05
CA ALA A 416 -33.88 28.98 19.77
C ALA A 416 -34.65 28.61 21.04
N TYR A 417 -34.06 27.81 21.95
CA TYR A 417 -34.64 27.56 23.26
C TYR A 417 -34.76 28.84 24.09
N GLY A 418 -33.75 29.72 24.05
CA GLY A 418 -33.80 31.04 24.67
C GLY A 418 -34.98 31.87 24.16
N TRP A 419 -35.24 31.86 22.85
CA TRP A 419 -36.43 32.49 22.27
C TRP A 419 -37.74 31.93 22.84
N PHE A 420 -37.89 30.61 22.91
CA PHE A 420 -39.10 29.99 23.48
C PHE A 420 -39.28 30.31 24.97
N VAL A 421 -38.19 30.39 25.75
CA VAL A 421 -38.23 30.80 27.16
C VAL A 421 -38.67 32.26 27.31
N VAL A 422 -38.14 33.17 26.50
CA VAL A 422 -38.56 34.60 26.49
C VAL A 422 -40.06 34.71 26.19
N ILE A 423 -40.55 34.00 25.16
CA ILE A 423 -41.97 34.01 24.81
C ILE A 423 -42.85 33.44 25.92
N LEU A 424 -42.40 32.38 26.60
CA LEU A 424 -43.11 31.79 27.73
C LEU A 424 -43.20 32.75 28.93
N LEU A 425 -42.13 33.51 29.21
CA LEU A 425 -42.09 34.43 30.35
C LEU A 425 -42.87 35.73 30.12
N PHE A 426 -42.87 36.27 28.89
CA PHE A 426 -43.44 37.58 28.61
C PHE A 426 -44.81 37.54 27.90
N GLU A 427 -45.26 36.37 27.44
CA GLU A 427 -46.55 36.11 26.75
C GLU A 427 -47.11 37.24 25.86
N PRO A 428 -46.36 37.81 24.89
CA PRO A 428 -46.93 38.83 24.02
C PRO A 428 -48.09 38.23 23.21
N LYS A 429 -49.27 38.90 23.20
CA LYS A 429 -50.53 38.40 22.60
C LYS A 429 -50.40 37.81 21.19
N LYS A 430 -49.45 38.31 20.37
CA LYS A 430 -49.18 37.84 18.98
C LYS A 430 -48.34 36.55 18.90
N PHE A 431 -47.68 36.14 19.97
CA PHE A 431 -46.71 35.04 19.98
C PHE A 431 -46.95 34.03 21.10
N ARG A 432 -48.16 33.97 21.66
CA ARG A 432 -48.56 32.95 22.65
C ARG A 432 -48.04 31.55 22.26
N ASN A 433 -47.86 30.68 23.24
CA ASN A 433 -47.22 29.37 23.06
C ASN A 433 -47.89 28.42 22.02
N GLU A 434 -49.11 28.75 21.58
CA GLU A 434 -49.87 28.07 20.52
C GLU A 434 -49.76 28.73 19.13
N ALA A 435 -49.17 29.93 19.06
CA ALA A 435 -49.04 30.72 17.83
C ALA A 435 -47.93 30.14 16.96
N ILE A 436 -48.30 29.68 15.77
CA ILE A 436 -47.38 29.07 14.79
C ILE A 436 -46.23 30.01 14.37
N LEU A 437 -46.45 31.33 14.51
CA LEU A 437 -45.47 32.35 14.17
C LEU A 437 -44.25 32.35 15.10
N SER A 438 -44.45 32.03 16.40
CA SER A 438 -43.35 31.87 17.34
C SER A 438 -42.48 30.65 17.00
N PHE A 439 -43.11 29.55 16.57
CA PHE A 439 -42.40 28.36 16.09
C PHE A 439 -41.56 28.63 14.83
N TYR A 440 -42.08 29.41 13.86
CA TYR A 440 -41.32 29.82 12.68
C TYR A 440 -40.07 30.62 13.04
N ILE A 441 -40.19 31.60 13.94
CA ILE A 441 -39.05 32.41 14.39
C ILE A 441 -38.00 31.53 15.07
N GLY A 442 -38.41 30.68 16.01
CA GLY A 442 -37.50 29.74 16.67
C GLY A 442 -36.79 28.80 15.69
N SER A 443 -37.50 28.31 14.67
CA SER A 443 -36.93 27.46 13.62
C SER A 443 -35.91 28.20 12.75
N ILE A 444 -36.15 29.48 12.44
CA ILE A 444 -35.20 30.34 11.69
C ILE A 444 -33.94 30.61 12.52
N ILE A 445 -34.11 30.97 13.81
CA ILE A 445 -32.98 31.18 14.74
C ILE A 445 -32.12 29.92 14.82
N TYR A 446 -32.76 28.75 14.98
CA TYR A 446 -32.09 27.46 14.98
C TYR A 446 -31.34 27.20 13.67
N SER A 447 -31.96 27.46 12.51
CA SER A 447 -31.34 27.25 11.20
C SER A 447 -30.08 28.09 11.01
N ILE A 448 -30.13 29.37 11.40
CA ILE A 448 -28.98 30.29 11.34
C ILE A 448 -27.87 29.81 12.27
N SER A 449 -28.22 29.48 13.52
CA SER A 449 -27.24 28.98 14.50
C SER A 449 -26.59 27.68 14.04
N LYS A 450 -27.39 26.71 13.57
CA LYS A 450 -26.93 25.44 13.03
C LYS A 450 -25.98 25.64 11.86
N TYR A 451 -26.27 26.53 10.92
CA TYR A 451 -25.38 26.82 9.78
C TYR A 451 -24.01 27.34 10.24
N ILE A 452 -23.96 28.14 11.31
CA ILE A 452 -22.71 28.67 11.86
C ILE A 452 -21.92 27.54 12.54
N PHE A 453 -22.56 26.77 13.42
CA PHE A 453 -21.89 25.79 14.28
C PHE A 453 -21.71 24.40 13.67
N TYR A 454 -22.48 24.03 12.64
CA TYR A 454 -22.49 22.69 12.04
C TYR A 454 -22.50 22.71 10.50
N PRO A 455 -21.79 21.79 9.82
CA PRO A 455 -20.86 20.80 10.39
C PRO A 455 -19.63 21.48 11.02
N PRO A 456 -18.89 20.78 11.89
CA PRO A 456 -17.66 21.30 12.48
C PRO A 456 -16.70 21.85 11.42
N GLN A 457 -15.90 22.86 11.78
CA GLN A 457 -14.97 23.52 10.84
C GLN A 457 -14.03 22.53 10.14
N SER A 458 -13.59 21.48 10.83
CA SER A 458 -12.78 20.41 10.25
C SER A 458 -13.44 19.71 9.06
N ILE A 459 -14.77 19.56 9.06
CA ILE A 459 -15.53 19.00 7.95
C ILE A 459 -15.76 20.07 6.87
N LYS A 460 -16.09 21.32 7.27
CA LYS A 460 -16.32 22.44 6.32
C LYS A 460 -15.11 22.70 5.43
N ILE A 461 -13.90 22.68 5.99
CA ILE A 461 -12.65 22.91 5.25
C ILE A 461 -12.42 21.83 4.19
N ASN A 462 -12.85 20.60 4.46
CA ASN A 462 -12.63 19.45 3.58
C ASN A 462 -13.83 19.12 2.67
N ILE A 463 -14.90 19.92 2.71
CA ILE A 463 -16.18 19.58 2.08
C ILE A 463 -16.09 19.45 0.55
N HIS A 464 -15.19 20.22 -0.08
CA HIS A 464 -14.94 20.18 -1.52
C HIS A 464 -14.21 18.91 -1.98
N GLY A 465 -13.54 18.20 -1.06
CA GLY A 465 -12.85 16.94 -1.34
C GLY A 465 -13.78 15.73 -1.35
N PHE A 466 -15.04 15.88 -0.95
CA PHE A 466 -16.01 14.79 -0.91
C PHE A 466 -16.84 14.70 -2.19
N ALA A 467 -17.33 13.51 -2.50
CA ALA A 467 -18.30 13.31 -3.59
C ALA A 467 -19.67 13.90 -3.23
N PHE A 468 -20.45 14.29 -4.23
CA PHE A 468 -21.87 14.63 -4.04
C PHE A 468 -22.61 13.41 -3.45
N PRO A 469 -23.51 13.57 -2.47
CA PRO A 469 -24.09 14.82 -1.96
C PRO A 469 -23.33 15.48 -0.78
N TYR A 470 -22.22 14.92 -0.31
CA TYR A 470 -21.52 15.41 0.88
C TYR A 470 -20.83 16.75 0.70
N ASN A 471 -20.47 17.10 -0.54
CA ASN A 471 -19.91 18.40 -0.89
C ASN A 471 -20.92 19.55 -0.85
N PHE A 472 -22.21 19.27 -0.62
CA PHE A 472 -23.25 20.29 -0.59
C PHE A 472 -23.31 20.99 0.77
N ILE A 473 -22.77 22.21 0.85
CA ILE A 473 -22.66 22.98 2.10
C ILE A 473 -24.00 23.32 2.76
N LEU A 474 -25.09 23.36 1.98
CA LEU A 474 -26.43 23.67 2.48
C LEU A 474 -27.20 22.44 2.97
N MET A 475 -26.61 21.25 2.94
CA MET A 475 -27.27 20.02 3.39
C MET A 475 -27.80 20.05 4.83
N PRO A 476 -27.13 20.70 5.81
CA PRO A 476 -27.69 20.88 7.15
C PRO A 476 -29.02 21.63 7.13
N LEU A 477 -29.20 22.62 6.26
CA LEU A 477 -30.45 23.37 6.14
C LEU A 477 -31.55 22.54 5.47
N VAL A 478 -31.19 21.69 4.50
CA VAL A 478 -32.12 20.73 3.88
C VAL A 478 -32.70 19.80 4.94
N PHE A 479 -31.89 19.28 5.85
CA PHE A 479 -32.39 18.45 6.96
C PHE A 479 -33.29 19.22 7.92
N THR A 480 -33.02 20.51 8.17
CA THR A 480 -33.90 21.33 9.00
C THR A 480 -35.28 21.48 8.33
N VAL A 481 -35.32 21.70 7.01
CA VAL A 481 -36.57 21.79 6.24
C VAL A 481 -37.35 20.47 6.26
N ILE A 482 -36.66 19.34 6.05
CA ILE A 482 -37.27 18.01 6.12
C ILE A 482 -37.87 17.77 7.52
N SER A 483 -37.12 18.08 8.57
CA SER A 483 -37.53 17.92 9.96
C SER A 483 -38.73 18.80 10.31
N PHE A 484 -38.75 20.03 9.80
CA PHE A 484 -39.88 20.95 9.92
C PHE A 484 -41.15 20.36 9.28
N ILE A 485 -41.05 19.83 8.05
CA ILE A 485 -42.18 19.23 7.33
C ILE A 485 -42.73 18.03 8.12
N LEU A 486 -41.86 17.14 8.60
CA LEU A 486 -42.24 15.97 9.39
C LEU A 486 -42.92 16.36 10.71
N THR A 487 -42.41 17.40 11.38
CA THR A 487 -43.02 17.96 12.59
C THR A 487 -44.44 18.45 12.32
N LYS A 488 -44.66 19.14 11.19
CA LYS A 488 -45.99 19.61 10.78
C LYS A 488 -46.94 18.45 10.46
N ILE A 489 -46.45 17.36 9.87
CA ILE A 489 -47.25 16.15 9.61
C ILE A 489 -47.65 15.48 10.93
N TYR A 490 -46.74 15.44 11.91
CA TYR A 490 -46.95 14.79 13.20
C TYR A 490 -47.95 15.55 14.10
N PHE A 491 -47.79 16.87 14.24
CA PHE A 491 -48.64 17.68 15.13
C PHE A 491 -49.84 18.35 14.44
N GLY A 492 -49.87 18.45 13.11
CA GLY A 492 -50.96 19.08 12.36
C GLY A 492 -50.70 20.55 11.99
N GLY A 493 -51.48 21.09 11.03
CA GLY A 493 -51.09 22.29 10.26
C GLY A 493 -51.62 23.65 10.72
N LYS A 494 -52.51 23.74 11.73
CA LYS A 494 -53.18 25.01 12.10
C LYS A 494 -52.73 25.61 13.44
N LYS A 495 -52.44 24.79 14.46
CA LYS A 495 -51.90 25.19 15.77
C LYS A 495 -51.14 24.03 16.40
N PHE A 496 -50.09 24.34 17.16
CA PHE A 496 -49.41 23.37 18.01
C PHE A 496 -49.90 23.50 19.45
N ASN A 497 -50.18 22.39 20.12
CA ASN A 497 -50.54 22.41 21.54
C ASN A 497 -49.38 22.90 22.42
N SER A 498 -48.14 22.74 21.94
CA SER A 498 -46.93 23.28 22.57
C SER A 498 -45.87 23.49 21.50
N ASN A 499 -45.50 24.76 21.26
CA ASN A 499 -44.40 25.11 20.35
C ASN A 499 -43.06 24.53 20.83
N PHE A 500 -42.87 24.44 22.16
CA PHE A 500 -41.68 23.82 22.75
C PHE A 500 -41.58 22.34 22.38
N ALA A 501 -42.67 21.57 22.58
CA ALA A 501 -42.68 20.14 22.24
C ALA A 501 -42.52 19.90 20.73
N ALA A 502 -43.15 20.74 19.90
CA ALA A 502 -42.99 20.68 18.45
C ALA A 502 -41.53 20.97 18.03
N PHE A 503 -40.88 21.96 18.65
CA PHE A 503 -39.48 22.29 18.37
C PHE A 503 -38.52 21.20 18.82
N THR A 504 -38.70 20.65 20.03
CA THR A 504 -37.87 19.53 20.50
C THR A 504 -38.03 18.32 19.58
N PHE A 505 -39.23 18.01 19.10
CA PHE A 505 -39.45 16.94 18.13
C PHE A 505 -38.75 17.21 16.79
N MET A 506 -38.86 18.43 16.26
CA MET A 506 -38.14 18.85 15.06
C MET A 506 -36.63 18.69 15.23
N LEU A 507 -36.10 19.11 16.37
CA LEU A 507 -34.68 19.03 16.70
C LEU A 507 -34.19 17.59 16.80
N ILE A 508 -34.96 16.67 17.38
CA ILE A 508 -34.61 15.25 17.46
C ILE A 508 -34.51 14.64 16.05
N ILE A 509 -35.48 14.92 15.18
CA ILE A 509 -35.46 14.43 13.79
C ILE A 509 -34.24 15.00 13.06
N ASP A 510 -34.04 16.31 13.16
CA ASP A 510 -32.94 16.99 12.50
C ASP A 510 -31.59 16.45 12.98
N ALA A 511 -31.46 16.20 14.28
CA ALA A 511 -30.28 15.62 14.86
C ALA A 511 -29.99 14.23 14.31
N ILE A 512 -30.99 13.35 14.24
CA ILE A 512 -30.84 12.01 13.66
C ILE A 512 -30.40 12.12 12.20
N LEU A 513 -31.08 12.91 11.38
CA LEU A 513 -30.80 13.02 9.94
C LEU A 513 -29.42 13.62 9.67
N THR A 514 -29.10 14.73 10.34
CA THR A 514 -27.85 15.45 10.15
C THR A 514 -26.66 14.61 10.63
N ASN A 515 -26.76 14.01 11.82
CA ASN A 515 -25.67 13.21 12.39
C ASN A 515 -25.47 11.91 11.61
N LEU A 516 -26.55 11.24 11.20
CA LEU A 516 -26.41 10.06 10.35
C LEU A 516 -25.73 10.45 9.04
N PHE A 517 -26.17 11.51 8.35
CA PHE A 517 -25.57 11.92 7.07
C PHE A 517 -24.08 12.23 7.17
N TYR A 518 -23.65 12.99 8.19
CA TYR A 518 -22.23 13.32 8.36
C TYR A 518 -21.44 12.26 9.13
N ALA A 519 -22.07 11.15 9.55
CA ALA A 519 -21.42 10.11 10.35
C ALA A 519 -20.07 9.63 9.81
N PRO A 520 -19.87 9.50 8.48
CA PRO A 520 -18.58 9.11 7.96
C PRO A 520 -17.44 10.07 8.27
N PHE A 521 -17.70 11.35 8.58
CA PHE A 521 -16.65 12.38 8.64
C PHE A 521 -16.48 13.00 10.04
N VAL A 522 -17.32 12.63 11.01
CA VAL A 522 -17.36 13.29 12.33
C VAL A 522 -16.20 12.87 13.25
N ILE A 523 -15.61 11.68 13.03
CA ILE A 523 -14.58 11.12 13.92
C ILE A 523 -13.35 10.77 13.10
N ARG A 524 -12.18 11.04 13.69
CA ARG A 524 -10.90 10.57 13.18
C ARG A 524 -10.72 9.14 13.66
#